data_AF-A0A834FIX5-F1
#
_entry.id   AF-A0A834FIX5-F1
#
_cell.length_a   1.000
_cell.length_b   1.000
_cell.length_c   1.000
_cell.angle_alpha   90.00
_cell.angle_beta   90.00
_cell.angle_gamma   90.00
#
_symmetry.space_group_name_H-M   'P 1'
#
loop_
_entity.id
_entity.type
_entity.pdbx_description
1 polymer ?
#
loop_
_entity_poly.entity_id
_entity_poly.type
_entity_poly.pdbx_seq_one_letter_code
_entity_poly.pdbx_strand_id
1 'polypeptide(L)'
;MDFKAGLGISELELIAANIRDVDRRGFEINTPFKNFCFTAESEQERAEWVEAIQESIVETLSDYEVAEKIWFNEANRSCADCRAPQPEWASTNLGVVICKKCAGQHRFLGPSISKVRSLKLDSSIWSNELVEFFLEVGNKNANSFWAANLPLEEELHCGASTEQRATFIRRKYKERKYRRLLEGFEHVEQLNQALCASVVTPDVLQTMALVFTGANVMCATGDPTHSTPYLLAQRAGQKVQMEFLHQNKLSEESFLKEPAFYSGWSVWLSRVRSCKCEWQLA
;
A
#
# COMPACT_ATOMS: atom_id res chain seq x y z
N MET A 1 -20.15 -7.16 -25.88
CA MET A 1 -20.59 -5.86 -26.42
C MET A 1 -21.07 -6.08 -27.85
N ASP A 2 -22.24 -5.54 -28.19
CA ASP A 2 -23.01 -5.84 -29.41
C ASP A 2 -22.41 -5.09 -30.61
N PHE A 3 -21.77 -5.80 -31.56
CA PHE A 3 -21.10 -5.29 -32.77
C PHE A 3 -22.08 -4.77 -33.85
N LYS A 4 -23.27 -4.28 -33.47
CA LYS A 4 -24.33 -3.92 -34.44
C LYS A 4 -24.17 -2.50 -34.96
N ALA A 5 -23.21 -2.29 -35.87
CA ALA A 5 -23.29 -1.30 -36.98
C ALA A 5 -22.02 -1.26 -37.85
N GLY A 6 -20.86 -1.71 -37.35
CA GLY A 6 -19.60 -1.69 -38.09
C GLY A 6 -19.10 -3.10 -38.36
N LEU A 7 -18.89 -3.45 -39.63
CA LEU A 7 -18.14 -4.66 -39.98
C LEU A 7 -16.73 -4.51 -39.43
N GLY A 8 -16.30 -5.41 -38.54
CA GLY A 8 -14.91 -5.43 -38.08
C GLY A 8 -13.98 -5.68 -39.27
N ILE A 9 -13.16 -4.68 -39.62
CA ILE A 9 -12.27 -4.73 -40.79
C ILE A 9 -10.97 -5.49 -40.47
N SER A 10 -10.52 -5.48 -39.22
CA SER A 10 -9.30 -6.16 -38.77
C SER A 10 -9.39 -6.47 -37.27
N GLU A 11 -8.95 -7.66 -36.88
CA GLU A 11 -8.68 -8.01 -35.48
C GLU A 11 -7.22 -7.62 -35.16
N LEU A 12 -7.00 -7.06 -33.97
CA LEU A 12 -5.69 -6.56 -33.54
C LEU A 12 -5.33 -7.22 -32.21
N GLU A 13 -4.30 -8.06 -32.21
CA GLU A 13 -3.70 -8.54 -30.98
C GLU A 13 -2.89 -7.41 -30.33
N LEU A 14 -3.31 -6.99 -29.14
CA LEU A 14 -2.72 -5.87 -28.41
C LEU A 14 -1.61 -6.29 -27.44
N ILE A 15 -1.24 -7.59 -27.43
CA ILE A 15 -0.19 -8.13 -26.58
C ILE A 15 1.13 -7.43 -26.93
N ALA A 16 1.75 -6.79 -25.92
CA ALA A 16 2.97 -6.00 -26.07
C ALA A 16 2.87 -4.85 -27.10
N ALA A 17 1.67 -4.37 -27.41
CA ALA A 17 1.49 -3.19 -28.23
C ALA A 17 1.83 -1.92 -27.44
N ASN A 18 2.28 -0.88 -28.16
CA ASN A 18 2.45 0.46 -27.61
C ASN A 18 1.66 1.48 -28.43
N ILE A 19 1.27 2.58 -27.78
CA ILE A 19 0.60 3.70 -28.44
C ILE A 19 1.58 4.86 -28.52
N ARG A 20 1.65 5.48 -29.70
CA ARG A 20 2.42 6.71 -29.95
C ARG A 20 1.48 7.82 -30.42
N ASP A 21 1.68 9.00 -29.85
CA ASP A 21 0.99 10.21 -30.29
C ASP A 21 1.62 10.75 -31.57
N VAL A 22 0.79 11.02 -32.57
CA VAL A 22 1.24 11.56 -33.87
C VAL A 22 0.94 13.05 -33.95
N ASP A 23 -0.34 13.42 -33.82
CA ASP A 23 -0.78 14.81 -33.80
C ASP A 23 -2.03 14.99 -32.91
N ARG A 24 -2.72 16.14 -33.00
CA ARG A 24 -3.91 16.43 -32.16
C ARG A 24 -5.06 15.44 -32.37
N ARG A 25 -5.14 14.77 -33.52
CA ARG A 25 -6.20 13.82 -33.88
C ARG A 25 -5.67 12.44 -34.27
N GLY A 26 -4.38 12.32 -34.53
CA GLY A 26 -3.71 11.10 -34.95
C GLY A 26 -3.02 10.36 -33.82
N PHE A 27 -3.11 9.03 -33.83
CA PHE A 27 -2.34 8.15 -32.97
C PHE A 27 -1.93 6.87 -33.71
N GLU A 28 -0.85 6.26 -33.28
CA GLU A 28 -0.31 5.03 -33.83
C GLU A 28 -0.35 3.91 -32.79
N ILE A 29 -0.81 2.72 -33.20
CA ILE A 29 -0.66 1.49 -32.43
C ILE A 29 0.46 0.69 -33.08
N ASN A 30 1.56 0.51 -32.36
CA ASN A 30 2.67 -0.34 -32.80
C ASN A 30 2.59 -1.68 -32.08
N THR A 31 2.32 -2.73 -32.85
CA THR A 31 2.43 -4.13 -32.39
C THR A 31 3.81 -4.67 -32.80
N PRO A 32 4.28 -5.80 -32.23
CA PRO A 32 5.55 -6.42 -32.63
C PRO A 32 5.66 -6.73 -34.13
N PHE A 33 4.52 -6.88 -34.82
CA PHE A 33 4.44 -7.33 -36.20
C PHE A 33 4.03 -6.22 -37.18
N LYS A 34 3.28 -5.21 -36.71
CA LYS A 34 2.67 -4.20 -37.58
C LYS A 34 2.34 -2.91 -36.83
N ASN A 35 2.46 -1.80 -37.55
CA ASN A 35 2.04 -0.49 -37.08
C ASN A 35 0.72 -0.10 -37.77
N PHE A 36 -0.18 0.51 -37.01
CA PHE A 36 -1.48 0.97 -37.47
C PHE A 36 -1.65 2.44 -37.12
N CYS A 37 -1.90 3.27 -38.12
CA CYS A 37 -2.15 4.71 -37.93
C CYS A 37 -3.66 4.96 -37.94
N PHE A 38 -4.15 5.70 -36.95
CA PHE A 38 -5.55 6.09 -36.82
C PHE A 38 -5.65 7.61 -36.71
N THR A 39 -6.75 8.15 -37.23
CA THR A 39 -7.08 9.57 -37.10
C THR A 39 -8.53 9.68 -36.65
N ALA A 40 -8.75 10.29 -35.48
CA ALA A 40 -10.08 10.56 -34.95
C ALA A 40 -10.68 11.84 -35.54
N GLU A 41 -11.99 12.03 -35.39
CA GLU A 41 -12.67 13.23 -35.88
C GLU A 41 -12.35 14.45 -35.01
N SER A 42 -12.11 14.23 -33.72
CA SER A 42 -11.78 15.26 -32.73
C SER A 42 -10.66 14.85 -31.78
N GLU A 43 -10.09 15.83 -31.07
CA GLU A 43 -9.08 15.59 -30.02
C GLU A 43 -9.66 14.85 -28.81
N GLN A 44 -10.93 15.10 -28.47
CA GLN A 44 -11.62 14.40 -27.39
C GLN A 44 -11.80 12.92 -27.75
N GLU A 45 -12.32 12.64 -28.94
CA GLU A 45 -12.52 11.26 -29.41
C GLU A 45 -11.19 10.50 -29.49
N ARG A 46 -10.11 11.17 -29.96
CA ARG A 46 -8.75 10.60 -29.92
C ARG A 46 -8.37 10.18 -28.49
N ALA A 47 -8.59 11.05 -27.51
CA ALA A 47 -8.23 10.77 -26.12
C ALA A 47 -9.01 9.56 -25.57
N GLU A 48 -10.32 9.48 -25.86
CA GLU A 48 -11.18 8.34 -25.49
C GLU A 48 -10.69 7.03 -26.13
N TRP A 49 -10.34 7.04 -27.43
CA TRP A 49 -9.77 5.88 -28.12
C TRP A 49 -8.43 5.44 -27.52
N VAL A 50 -7.52 6.39 -27.30
CA VAL A 50 -6.21 6.10 -26.72
C VAL A 50 -6.35 5.50 -25.32
N GLU A 51 -7.23 6.04 -24.48
CA GLU A 51 -7.53 5.50 -23.15
C GLU A 51 -8.08 4.07 -23.24
N ALA A 52 -9.09 3.83 -24.07
CA ALA A 52 -9.70 2.50 -24.23
C ALA A 52 -8.71 1.44 -24.75
N ILE A 53 -7.84 1.80 -25.69
CA ILE A 53 -6.82 0.88 -26.22
C ILE A 53 -5.74 0.63 -25.16
N GLN A 54 -5.31 1.67 -24.42
CA GLN A 54 -4.37 1.49 -23.31
C GLN A 54 -4.92 0.54 -22.24
N GLU A 55 -6.21 0.66 -21.89
CA GLU A 55 -6.87 -0.28 -20.97
C GLU A 55 -6.87 -1.71 -21.53
N SER A 56 -7.15 -1.88 -22.82
CA SER A 56 -7.15 -3.19 -23.47
C SER A 56 -5.75 -3.82 -23.51
N ILE A 57 -4.70 -3.04 -23.77
CA ILE A 57 -3.30 -3.52 -23.70
C ILE A 57 -2.99 -4.01 -22.28
N VAL A 58 -3.34 -3.22 -21.26
CA VAL A 58 -3.10 -3.59 -19.85
C VAL A 58 -3.85 -4.86 -19.47
N GLU A 59 -5.08 -5.04 -19.96
CA GLU A 59 -5.86 -6.26 -19.72
C GLU A 59 -5.18 -7.50 -20.30
N THR A 60 -4.61 -7.42 -21.50
CA THR A 60 -3.86 -8.56 -22.09
C THR A 60 -2.60 -8.94 -21.33
N LEU A 61 -2.05 -8.03 -20.52
CA LEU A 61 -0.87 -8.25 -19.69
C LEU A 61 -1.21 -8.66 -18.25
N SER A 62 -2.50 -8.69 -17.90
CA SER A 62 -2.96 -8.87 -16.52
C SER A 62 -3.05 -10.35 -16.14
N ASP A 63 -2.33 -10.74 -15.09
CA ASP A 63 -2.46 -12.04 -14.42
C ASP A 63 -3.31 -11.90 -13.16
N TYR A 64 -4.49 -12.51 -13.16
CA TYR A 64 -5.44 -12.39 -12.07
C TYR A 64 -5.16 -13.35 -10.90
N GLU A 65 -4.25 -14.32 -11.05
CA GLU A 65 -4.06 -15.39 -10.06
C GLU A 65 -3.71 -14.84 -8.67
N VAL A 66 -2.80 -13.85 -8.62
CA VAL A 66 -2.39 -13.20 -7.37
C VAL A 66 -3.54 -12.39 -6.77
N ALA A 67 -4.25 -11.61 -7.59
CA ALA A 67 -5.35 -10.76 -7.14
C ALA A 67 -6.47 -11.59 -6.53
N GLU A 68 -6.86 -12.68 -7.18
CA GLU A 68 -7.89 -13.62 -6.70
C GLU A 68 -7.51 -14.25 -5.35
N LYS A 69 -6.25 -14.70 -5.22
CA LYS A 69 -5.73 -15.22 -3.94
C LYS A 69 -5.81 -14.14 -2.84
N ILE A 70 -5.29 -12.95 -3.09
CA ILE A 70 -5.25 -11.88 -2.08
C ILE A 70 -6.65 -11.41 -1.67
N TRP A 71 -7.62 -11.40 -2.59
CA TRP A 71 -9.03 -11.08 -2.33
C TRP A 71 -9.82 -12.19 -1.62
N PHE A 72 -9.20 -13.36 -1.37
CA PHE A 72 -9.77 -14.36 -0.47
C PHE A 72 -9.95 -13.80 0.93
N ASN A 73 -9.02 -12.94 1.40
CA ASN A 73 -9.25 -12.11 2.57
C ASN A 73 -10.20 -10.97 2.20
N GLU A 74 -11.42 -10.99 2.76
CA GLU A 74 -12.47 -10.02 2.43
C GLU A 74 -12.08 -8.56 2.70
N ALA A 75 -11.22 -8.32 3.70
CA ALA A 75 -10.75 -6.97 4.00
C ALA A 75 -9.95 -6.36 2.84
N ASN A 76 -9.31 -7.20 2.01
CA ASN A 76 -8.53 -6.78 0.85
C ASN A 76 -9.42 -6.41 -0.35
N ARG A 77 -10.73 -6.70 -0.32
CA ARG A 77 -11.68 -6.32 -1.40
C ARG A 77 -12.06 -4.85 -1.39
N SER A 78 -11.53 -4.08 -0.44
CA SER A 78 -11.70 -2.63 -0.38
C SER A 78 -10.36 -1.97 -0.08
N CYS A 79 -10.06 -0.88 -0.78
CA CYS A 79 -8.83 -0.11 -0.63
C CYS A 79 -8.60 0.28 0.83
N ALA A 80 -7.38 0.02 1.34
CA ALA A 80 -7.00 0.27 2.72
C ALA A 80 -7.14 1.73 3.15
N ASP A 81 -7.13 2.68 2.19
CA ASP A 81 -7.15 4.11 2.47
C ASP A 81 -8.49 4.77 2.18
N CYS A 82 -9.09 4.49 1.02
CA CYS A 82 -10.29 5.21 0.56
C CYS A 82 -11.53 4.32 0.36
N ARG A 83 -11.45 3.04 0.75
CA ARG A 83 -12.52 2.04 0.63
C ARG A 83 -13.04 1.75 -0.79
N ALA A 84 -12.40 2.29 -1.83
CA ALA A 84 -12.71 1.94 -3.21
C ALA A 84 -12.68 0.40 -3.40
N PRO A 85 -13.66 -0.19 -4.10
CA PRO A 85 -13.78 -1.63 -4.23
C PRO A 85 -12.67 -2.23 -5.09
N GLN A 86 -12.42 -3.53 -4.90
CA GLN A 86 -11.52 -4.38 -5.70
C GLN A 86 -10.17 -3.70 -6.02
N PRO A 87 -9.40 -3.28 -5.00
CA PRO A 87 -8.09 -2.69 -5.23
C PRO A 87 -7.11 -3.70 -5.85
N GLU A 88 -6.36 -3.26 -6.86
CA GLU A 88 -5.46 -4.11 -7.68
C GLU A 88 -3.98 -3.77 -7.49
N TRP A 89 -3.67 -2.94 -6.51
CA TRP A 89 -2.30 -2.56 -6.15
C TRP A 89 -2.07 -2.84 -4.68
N ALA A 90 -0.82 -2.99 -4.29
CA ALA A 90 -0.46 -3.22 -2.90
C ALA A 90 0.82 -2.50 -2.52
N SER A 91 0.99 -2.20 -1.24
CA SER A 91 2.28 -1.87 -0.65
C SER A 91 2.82 -3.10 0.08
N THR A 92 3.86 -3.72 -0.47
CA THR A 92 4.35 -5.04 0.00
C THR A 92 4.95 -4.96 1.40
N ASN A 93 5.62 -3.86 1.74
CA ASN A 93 6.23 -3.68 3.06
C ASN A 93 5.22 -3.24 4.14
N LEU A 94 4.12 -2.59 3.75
CA LEU A 94 3.08 -2.13 4.67
C LEU A 94 1.94 -3.15 4.86
N GLY A 95 1.86 -4.17 3.99
CA GLY A 95 0.80 -5.18 4.05
C GLY A 95 -0.60 -4.64 3.74
N VAL A 96 -0.70 -3.65 2.84
CA VAL A 96 -1.97 -3.03 2.46
C VAL A 96 -2.26 -3.16 0.97
N VAL A 97 -3.52 -3.44 0.63
CA VAL A 97 -4.06 -3.46 -0.74
C VAL A 97 -4.85 -2.18 -0.99
N ILE A 98 -4.49 -1.48 -2.06
CA ILE A 98 -4.89 -0.10 -2.36
C ILE A 98 -5.32 0.06 -3.82
N CYS A 99 -6.23 1.01 -4.09
CA CYS A 99 -6.66 1.28 -5.46
C CYS A 99 -5.58 2.05 -6.25
N LYS A 100 -5.68 2.05 -7.58
CA LYS A 100 -4.75 2.76 -8.50
C LYS A 100 -4.49 4.22 -8.09
N LYS A 101 -5.53 4.96 -7.68
CA LYS A 101 -5.42 6.37 -7.24
C LYS A 101 -4.61 6.52 -5.95
N CYS A 102 -4.82 5.65 -4.95
CA CYS A 102 -4.02 5.64 -3.72
C CYS A 102 -2.59 5.14 -3.99
N ALA A 103 -2.42 4.13 -4.83
CA ALA A 103 -1.12 3.63 -5.25
C ALA A 103 -0.25 4.75 -5.86
N GLY A 104 -0.84 5.63 -6.66
CA GLY A 104 -0.16 6.84 -7.16
C GLY A 104 0.39 7.71 -6.03
N GLN A 105 -0.40 7.96 -4.97
CA GLN A 105 0.04 8.74 -3.81
C GLN A 105 1.10 8.02 -2.96
N HIS A 106 0.99 6.69 -2.81
CA HIS A 106 2.01 5.89 -2.14
C HIS A 106 3.37 5.97 -2.84
N ARG A 107 3.41 6.04 -4.18
CA ARG A 107 4.69 6.20 -4.92
C ARG A 107 5.40 7.51 -4.57
N PHE A 108 4.67 8.60 -4.32
CA PHE A 108 5.25 9.88 -3.89
C PHE A 108 5.84 9.85 -2.47
N LEU A 109 5.49 8.86 -1.63
CA LEU A 109 6.12 8.68 -0.32
C LEU A 109 7.57 8.16 -0.44
N GLY A 110 7.89 7.48 -1.55
CA GLY A 110 9.18 6.85 -1.78
C GLY A 110 9.28 5.41 -1.22
N PRO A 111 10.22 4.60 -1.77
CA PRO A 111 10.35 3.18 -1.47
C PRO A 111 10.83 2.86 -0.05
N SER A 112 11.37 3.84 0.67
CA SER A 112 11.71 3.70 2.10
C SER A 112 10.46 3.59 2.97
N ILE A 113 9.35 4.23 2.58
CA ILE A 113 8.07 4.20 3.30
C ILE A 113 7.10 3.18 2.68
N SER A 114 6.95 3.18 1.35
CA SER A 114 5.96 2.34 0.67
C SER A 114 6.50 1.72 -0.61
N LYS A 115 6.43 0.39 -0.72
CA LYS A 115 6.87 -0.39 -1.89
C LYS A 115 5.66 -0.84 -2.70
N VAL A 116 5.28 -0.01 -3.68
CA VAL A 116 4.06 -0.23 -4.48
C VAL A 116 4.29 -1.29 -5.56
N ARG A 117 3.42 -2.31 -5.64
CA ARG A 117 3.38 -3.36 -6.67
C ARG A 117 1.96 -3.58 -7.18
N SER A 118 1.83 -3.93 -8.45
CA SER A 118 0.58 -4.35 -9.07
C SER A 118 0.29 -5.81 -8.71
N LEU A 119 -0.96 -6.12 -8.39
CA LEU A 119 -1.39 -7.52 -8.23
C LEU A 119 -1.43 -8.24 -9.58
N LYS A 120 -1.71 -7.51 -10.67
CA LYS A 120 -1.92 -8.08 -12.01
C LYS A 120 -0.72 -7.99 -12.94
N LEU A 121 0.14 -6.99 -12.75
CA LEU A 121 1.22 -6.68 -13.70
C LEU A 121 2.62 -7.07 -13.19
N ASP A 122 2.76 -7.35 -11.89
CA ASP A 122 4.05 -7.67 -11.25
C ASP A 122 4.10 -9.12 -10.72
N SER A 123 3.52 -10.09 -11.43
CA SER A 123 3.35 -11.48 -10.94
C SER A 123 4.64 -12.14 -10.43
N SER A 124 5.79 -11.82 -11.04
CA SER A 124 7.10 -12.34 -10.63
C SER A 124 7.58 -11.92 -9.23
N ILE A 125 6.99 -10.87 -8.65
CA ILE A 125 7.34 -10.40 -7.30
C ILE A 125 6.55 -11.15 -6.21
N TRP A 126 5.42 -11.77 -6.57
CA TRP A 126 4.49 -12.37 -5.62
C TRP A 126 4.88 -13.82 -5.30
N SER A 127 5.76 -13.99 -4.33
CA SER A 127 6.04 -15.31 -3.73
C SER A 127 4.84 -15.85 -2.96
N ASN A 128 4.82 -17.17 -2.73
CA ASN A 128 3.77 -17.80 -1.91
C ASN A 128 3.76 -17.23 -0.49
N GLU A 129 4.94 -17.01 0.10
CA GLU A 129 5.10 -16.42 1.43
C GLU A 129 4.57 -14.97 1.48
N LEU A 130 4.73 -14.20 0.40
CA LEU A 130 4.19 -12.84 0.32
C LEU A 130 2.67 -12.86 0.18
N VAL A 131 2.11 -13.77 -0.62
CA VAL A 131 0.65 -13.93 -0.71
C VAL A 131 0.07 -14.35 0.65
N GLU A 132 0.70 -15.31 1.33
CA GLU A 132 0.31 -15.76 2.67
C GLU A 132 0.35 -14.60 3.69
N PHE A 133 1.39 -13.77 3.66
CA PHE A 133 1.45 -12.55 4.47
C PHE A 133 0.22 -11.64 4.27
N PHE A 134 -0.22 -11.42 3.03
CA PHE A 134 -1.41 -10.61 2.72
C PHE A 134 -2.74 -11.28 3.12
N LEU A 135 -2.77 -12.62 3.21
CA LEU A 135 -3.91 -13.37 3.71
C LEU A 135 -4.00 -13.28 5.24
N GLU A 136 -2.88 -13.36 5.95
CA GLU A 136 -2.84 -13.27 7.42
C GLU A 136 -3.03 -11.84 7.95
N VAL A 137 -2.33 -10.86 7.36
CA VAL A 137 -2.44 -9.46 7.76
C VAL A 137 -3.75 -8.87 7.22
N GLY A 138 -3.82 -8.72 5.90
CA GLY A 138 -4.91 -8.02 5.21
C GLY A 138 -5.15 -6.57 5.68
N ASN A 139 -5.97 -5.85 4.95
CA ASN A 139 -6.26 -4.44 5.23
C ASN A 139 -6.88 -4.20 6.60
N LYS A 140 -7.61 -5.19 7.15
CA LYS A 140 -8.21 -5.08 8.49
C LYS A 140 -7.13 -4.98 9.56
N ASN A 141 -6.18 -5.92 9.62
CA ASN A 141 -5.16 -5.89 10.66
C ASN A 141 -4.14 -4.78 10.40
N ALA A 142 -3.78 -4.51 9.14
CA ALA A 142 -2.94 -3.38 8.80
C ALA A 142 -3.56 -2.04 9.26
N ASN A 143 -4.86 -1.82 9.05
CA ASN A 143 -5.54 -0.61 9.54
C ASN A 143 -5.78 -0.61 11.04
N SER A 144 -5.88 -1.78 11.70
CA SER A 144 -5.88 -1.84 13.17
C SER A 144 -4.58 -1.30 13.79
N PHE A 145 -3.51 -1.23 13.00
CA PHE A 145 -2.31 -0.49 13.33
C PHE A 145 -2.36 0.93 12.75
N TRP A 146 -2.36 1.10 11.43
CA TRP A 146 -2.14 2.39 10.76
C TRP A 146 -3.27 3.41 10.90
N ALA A 147 -4.48 2.97 11.25
CA ALA A 147 -5.68 3.79 11.37
C ALA A 147 -6.43 3.54 12.70
N ALA A 148 -5.73 3.01 13.72
CA ALA A 148 -6.30 2.69 15.02
C ALA A 148 -6.99 3.89 15.70
N ASN A 149 -6.43 5.08 15.49
CA ASN A 149 -6.88 6.34 16.06
C ASN A 149 -7.38 7.32 14.99
N LEU A 150 -7.87 6.82 13.85
CA LEU A 150 -8.40 7.66 12.76
C LEU A 150 -9.80 8.17 13.12
N PRO A 151 -10.01 9.50 13.22
CA PRO A 151 -11.35 10.06 13.39
C PRO A 151 -12.21 9.82 12.14
N LEU A 152 -13.52 9.57 12.34
CA LEU A 152 -14.45 9.30 11.24
C LEU A 152 -14.51 10.47 10.24
N GLU A 153 -14.35 11.70 10.72
CA GLU A 153 -14.39 12.92 9.91
C GLU A 153 -13.16 13.09 9.01
N GLU A 154 -12.05 12.42 9.35
CA GLU A 154 -10.83 12.40 8.54
C GLU A 154 -10.74 11.15 7.64
N GLU A 155 -11.75 10.27 7.65
CA GLU A 155 -11.81 9.13 6.73
C GLU A 155 -11.88 9.61 5.27
N LEU A 156 -11.09 8.96 4.43
CA LEU A 156 -11.00 9.30 3.02
C LEU A 156 -12.06 8.53 2.23
N HIS A 157 -12.87 9.26 1.43
CA HIS A 157 -13.86 8.65 0.56
C HIS A 157 -13.29 8.23 -0.80
N CYS A 158 -13.91 7.27 -1.49
CA CYS A 158 -13.46 6.79 -2.81
C CYS A 158 -13.53 7.89 -3.90
N GLY A 159 -14.39 8.89 -3.72
CA GLY A 159 -14.52 10.06 -4.60
C GLY A 159 -13.56 11.21 -4.29
N ALA A 160 -12.67 11.08 -3.29
CA ALA A 160 -11.79 12.16 -2.86
C ALA A 160 -10.81 12.61 -3.96
N SER A 161 -10.49 13.92 -3.96
CA SER A 161 -9.55 14.55 -4.90
C SER A 161 -8.12 14.03 -4.72
N THR A 162 -7.26 14.31 -5.69
CA THR A 162 -5.83 13.96 -5.63
C THR A 162 -5.14 14.58 -4.42
N GLU A 163 -5.45 15.83 -4.10
CA GLU A 163 -4.88 16.60 -2.99
C GLU A 163 -5.34 16.07 -1.63
N GLN A 164 -6.63 15.72 -1.52
CA GLN A 164 -7.18 15.07 -0.33
C GLN A 164 -6.51 13.73 -0.08
N ARG A 165 -6.36 12.90 -1.13
CA ARG A 165 -5.65 11.62 -1.07
C ARG A 165 -4.20 11.79 -0.64
N ALA A 166 -3.48 12.73 -1.27
CA ALA A 166 -2.08 13.02 -0.95
C ALA A 166 -1.91 13.42 0.53
N THR A 167 -2.78 14.30 1.02
CA THR A 167 -2.76 14.78 2.41
C THR A 167 -3.02 13.64 3.40
N PHE A 168 -4.06 12.83 3.14
CA PHE A 168 -4.43 11.71 4.00
C PHE A 168 -3.32 10.65 4.06
N ILE A 169 -2.79 10.22 2.91
CA ILE A 169 -1.78 9.17 2.80
C ILE A 169 -0.46 9.60 3.46
N ARG A 170 -0.08 10.88 3.30
CA ARG A 170 1.07 11.47 4.00
C ARG A 170 0.87 11.46 5.52
N ARG A 171 -0.30 11.89 6.03
CA ARG A 171 -0.64 11.83 7.47
C ARG A 171 -0.60 10.41 8.02
N LYS A 172 -1.17 9.45 7.29
CA LYS A 172 -1.30 8.05 7.72
C LYS A 172 0.04 7.34 7.81
N TYR A 173 0.88 7.41 6.77
CA TYR A 173 2.08 6.56 6.68
C TYR A 173 3.39 7.30 6.91
N LYS A 174 3.51 8.59 6.53
CA LYS A 174 4.73 9.38 6.73
C LYS A 174 4.76 10.04 8.10
N GLU A 175 3.68 10.71 8.49
CA GLU A 175 3.55 11.34 9.81
C GLU A 175 3.04 10.37 10.88
N ARG A 176 2.60 9.18 10.47
CA ARG A 176 2.12 8.11 11.36
C ARG A 176 1.01 8.57 12.33
N LYS A 177 0.22 9.58 11.93
CA LYS A 177 -0.70 10.33 12.80
C LYS A 177 -1.74 9.46 13.51
N TYR A 178 -2.24 8.43 12.82
CA TYR A 178 -3.37 7.61 13.31
C TYR A 178 -2.95 6.25 13.84
N ARG A 179 -1.64 6.00 13.95
CA ARG A 179 -1.15 4.66 14.29
C ARG A 179 -1.57 4.26 15.71
N ARG A 180 -1.66 2.96 15.95
CA ARG A 180 -1.70 2.38 17.30
C ARG A 180 -0.39 2.70 18.02
N LEU A 181 -0.48 3.08 19.29
CA LEU A 181 0.67 3.21 20.18
C LEU A 181 0.87 1.91 20.96
N LEU A 182 2.07 1.34 20.90
CA LEU A 182 2.46 0.24 21.77
C LEU A 182 3.08 0.83 23.03
N GLU A 183 2.41 0.61 24.17
CA GLU A 183 2.90 1.03 25.47
C GLU A 183 3.96 0.06 26.01
N GLY A 184 4.80 0.51 26.95
CA GLY A 184 5.81 -0.33 27.60
C GLY A 184 7.16 -0.39 26.89
N PHE A 185 7.38 0.43 25.86
CA PHE A 185 8.67 0.57 25.17
C PHE A 185 9.17 2.01 25.28
N GLU A 186 10.14 2.24 26.17
CA GLU A 186 10.78 3.54 26.36
C GLU A 186 11.97 3.72 25.41
N HIS A 187 12.61 2.61 25.02
CA HIS A 187 13.82 2.59 24.21
C HIS A 187 13.72 1.62 23.02
N VAL A 188 14.42 1.94 21.93
CA VAL A 188 14.44 1.13 20.69
C VAL A 188 15.00 -0.27 20.96
N GLU A 189 15.92 -0.41 21.92
CA GLU A 189 16.50 -1.69 22.33
C GLU A 189 15.44 -2.66 22.87
N GLN A 190 14.43 -2.17 23.60
CA GLN A 190 13.33 -3.01 24.08
C GLN A 190 12.44 -3.48 22.92
N LEU A 191 12.20 -2.62 21.92
CA LEU A 191 11.50 -3.00 20.69
C LEU A 191 12.28 -4.05 19.90
N ASN A 192 13.61 -3.91 19.80
CA ASN A 192 14.48 -4.87 19.14
C ASN A 192 14.48 -6.23 19.84
N GLN A 193 14.55 -6.25 21.17
CA GLN A 193 14.45 -7.49 21.95
C GLN A 193 13.08 -8.16 21.78
N ALA A 194 12.00 -7.39 21.83
CA ALA A 194 10.66 -7.90 21.58
C ALA A 194 10.50 -8.43 20.14
N LEU A 195 11.12 -7.77 19.14
CA LEU A 195 11.13 -8.25 17.76
C LEU A 195 11.82 -9.61 17.69
N CYS A 196 13.02 -9.74 18.25
CA CYS A 196 13.75 -11.01 18.29
C CYS A 196 12.96 -12.14 18.97
N ALA A 197 12.21 -11.83 20.04
CA ALA A 197 11.33 -12.79 20.70
C ALA A 197 10.08 -13.13 19.86
N SER A 198 9.52 -12.15 19.15
CA SER A 198 8.32 -12.32 18.32
C SER A 198 8.57 -13.19 17.08
N VAL A 199 9.69 -12.96 16.39
CA VAL A 199 10.00 -13.60 15.10
C VAL A 199 10.24 -15.11 15.16
N VAL A 200 10.38 -15.68 16.35
CA VAL A 200 10.49 -17.14 16.56
C VAL A 200 9.14 -17.81 16.89
N THR A 201 8.09 -17.01 17.06
CA THR A 201 6.70 -17.45 17.28
C THR A 201 5.91 -17.28 15.99
N PRO A 202 4.73 -17.92 15.81
CA PRO A 202 3.89 -17.72 14.62
C PRO A 202 3.14 -16.38 14.59
N ASP A 203 3.37 -15.46 15.54
CA ASP A 203 2.64 -14.19 15.61
C ASP A 203 3.20 -13.15 14.63
N VAL A 204 2.69 -13.18 13.40
CA VAL A 204 3.02 -12.22 12.34
C VAL A 204 2.51 -10.81 12.68
N LEU A 205 1.35 -10.70 13.34
CA LEU A 205 0.75 -9.39 13.67
C LEU A 205 1.56 -8.65 14.73
N GLN A 206 2.08 -9.35 15.74
CA GLN A 206 2.96 -8.77 16.74
C GLN A 206 4.28 -8.33 16.11
N THR A 207 4.88 -9.17 15.26
CA THR A 207 6.08 -8.84 14.48
C THR A 207 5.86 -7.57 13.65
N MET A 208 4.73 -7.49 12.95
CA MET A 208 4.32 -6.32 12.16
C MET A 208 4.22 -5.06 13.02
N ALA A 209 3.52 -5.13 14.16
CA ALA A 209 3.31 -3.99 15.04
C ALA A 209 4.64 -3.46 15.61
N LEU A 210 5.58 -4.34 15.97
CA LEU A 210 6.91 -3.96 16.47
C LEU A 210 7.73 -3.23 15.39
N VAL A 211 7.76 -3.77 14.17
CA VAL A 211 8.47 -3.14 13.04
C VAL A 211 7.88 -1.77 12.70
N PHE A 212 6.54 -1.67 12.61
CA PHE A 212 5.89 -0.38 12.32
C PHE A 212 6.02 0.64 13.46
N THR A 213 6.22 0.18 14.70
CA THR A 213 6.49 1.06 15.83
C THR A 213 7.88 1.67 15.74
N GLY A 214 8.87 0.88 15.30
CA GLY A 214 10.24 1.35 15.06
C GLY A 214 11.34 0.33 15.39
N ALA A 215 11.00 -0.94 15.62
CA ALA A 215 12.01 -1.98 15.79
C ALA A 215 12.91 -2.07 14.54
N ASN A 216 14.21 -2.15 14.76
CA ASN A 216 15.19 -2.32 13.69
C ASN A 216 15.15 -3.78 13.21
N VAL A 217 14.79 -4.00 11.94
CA VAL A 217 14.69 -5.32 11.30
C VAL A 217 16.05 -6.01 11.10
N MET A 218 17.14 -5.27 11.23
CA MET A 218 18.54 -5.69 11.17
C MET A 218 19.25 -5.61 12.54
N CYS A 219 18.49 -5.49 13.64
CA CYS A 219 19.09 -5.39 14.98
C CYS A 219 19.94 -6.61 15.34
N ALA A 220 20.96 -6.40 16.18
CA ALA A 220 21.76 -7.50 16.70
C ALA A 220 20.94 -8.34 17.70
N THR A 221 20.95 -9.65 17.52
CA THR A 221 20.18 -10.60 18.35
C THR A 221 20.95 -11.09 19.58
N GLY A 222 22.27 -10.86 19.62
CA GLY A 222 23.17 -11.43 20.62
C GLY A 222 23.61 -12.88 20.32
N ASP A 223 23.08 -13.53 19.29
CA ASP A 223 23.53 -14.85 18.81
C ASP A 223 24.49 -14.66 17.61
N PRO A 224 25.76 -15.09 17.70
CA PRO A 224 26.72 -14.98 16.60
C PRO A 224 26.29 -15.71 15.32
N THR A 225 25.52 -16.78 15.46
CA THR A 225 25.07 -17.62 14.34
C THR A 225 23.77 -17.11 13.71
N HIS A 226 22.86 -16.57 14.52
CA HIS A 226 21.59 -16.00 14.08
C HIS A 226 21.57 -14.50 14.36
N SER A 227 22.49 -13.77 13.73
CA SER A 227 22.83 -12.39 14.08
C SER A 227 21.75 -11.33 13.80
N THR A 228 20.68 -11.68 13.09
CA THR A 228 19.57 -10.78 12.73
C THR A 228 18.20 -11.43 12.98
N PRO A 229 17.12 -10.65 13.17
CA PRO A 229 15.76 -11.17 13.29
C PRO A 229 15.36 -12.11 12.15
N TYR A 230 15.82 -11.82 10.92
CA TYR A 230 15.56 -12.68 9.76
C TYR A 230 16.15 -14.09 9.94
N LEU A 231 17.38 -14.20 10.47
CA LEU A 231 18.02 -15.48 10.72
C LEU A 231 17.37 -16.23 11.90
N LEU A 232 16.88 -15.52 12.90
CA LEU A 232 16.07 -16.12 13.98
C LEU A 232 14.76 -16.71 13.43
N ALA A 233 14.05 -15.95 12.59
CA ALA A 233 12.84 -16.42 11.92
C ALA A 233 13.13 -17.67 11.06
N GLN A 234 14.24 -17.65 10.31
CA GLN A 234 14.69 -18.78 9.50
C GLN A 234 14.91 -20.04 10.32
N ARG A 235 15.64 -19.93 11.44
CA ARG A 235 15.87 -21.05 12.36
C ARG A 235 14.56 -21.63 12.90
N ALA A 236 13.60 -20.76 13.20
CA ALA A 236 12.29 -21.15 13.72
C ALA A 236 11.30 -21.61 12.63
N GLY A 237 11.67 -21.58 11.35
CA GLY A 237 10.80 -21.96 10.23
C GLY A 237 9.70 -20.93 9.92
N GLN A 238 9.83 -19.70 10.39
CA GLN A 238 8.83 -18.63 10.32
C GLN A 238 8.93 -17.87 8.98
N LYS A 239 8.52 -18.54 7.89
CA LYS A 239 8.69 -18.04 6.51
C LYS A 239 7.97 -16.72 6.21
N VAL A 240 6.75 -16.54 6.73
CA VAL A 240 5.97 -15.31 6.53
C VAL A 240 6.66 -14.12 7.20
N GLN A 241 7.17 -14.29 8.42
CA GLN A 241 7.97 -13.25 9.09
C GLN A 241 9.27 -12.97 8.34
N MET A 242 9.95 -14.00 7.79
CA MET A 242 11.14 -13.79 6.96
C MET A 242 10.83 -12.90 5.76
N GLU A 243 9.74 -13.16 5.05
CA GLU A 243 9.30 -12.35 3.91
C GLU A 243 8.97 -10.92 4.35
N PHE A 244 8.19 -10.74 5.41
CA PHE A 244 7.85 -9.42 5.94
C PHE A 244 9.09 -8.59 6.34
N LEU A 245 10.05 -9.23 7.02
CA LEU A 245 11.33 -8.61 7.40
C LEU A 245 12.13 -8.25 6.15
N HIS A 246 12.17 -9.13 5.13
CA HIS A 246 12.83 -8.86 3.85
C HIS A 246 12.25 -7.62 3.16
N GLN A 247 10.92 -7.50 3.12
CA GLN A 247 10.24 -6.34 2.55
C GLN A 247 10.54 -5.03 3.31
N ASN A 248 10.98 -5.08 4.56
CA ASN A 248 11.26 -3.89 5.38
C ASN A 248 12.76 -3.55 5.59
N LYS A 249 13.70 -4.31 5.01
CA LYS A 249 15.16 -4.11 5.18
C LYS A 249 15.70 -2.71 4.82
N LEU A 250 15.05 -1.99 3.90
CA LEU A 250 15.52 -0.70 3.38
C LEU A 250 14.77 0.51 3.97
N SER A 251 13.89 0.30 4.95
CA SER A 251 13.06 1.38 5.49
C SER A 251 13.75 2.22 6.56
N GLU A 252 14.97 1.85 6.96
CA GLU A 252 15.73 2.40 8.11
C GLU A 252 15.99 3.91 8.06
N GLU A 253 16.23 4.52 6.89
CA GLU A 253 16.66 5.93 6.85
C GLU A 253 15.55 6.94 7.15
N SER A 254 14.28 6.50 7.15
CA SER A 254 13.12 7.40 7.28
C SER A 254 12.47 7.40 8.66
N PHE A 255 12.69 6.36 9.48
CA PHE A 255 12.02 6.20 10.77
C PHE A 255 12.82 6.76 11.97
N LEU A 256 14.10 7.08 11.77
CA LEU A 256 15.00 7.60 12.79
C LEU A 256 15.16 9.13 12.78
N LYS A 257 14.43 9.85 11.91
CA LYS A 257 14.48 11.32 11.81
C LYS A 257 13.38 12.06 12.58
N GLU A 258 12.60 11.37 13.42
CA GLU A 258 11.78 12.07 14.41
C GLU A 258 12.62 12.31 15.67
N PRO A 259 12.76 13.56 16.14
CA PRO A 259 13.31 13.80 17.47
C PRO A 259 12.36 13.17 18.49
N ALA A 260 12.86 12.10 19.12
CA ALA A 260 12.69 11.76 20.53
C ALA A 260 11.73 12.68 21.33
N PHE A 261 10.74 12.04 21.96
CA PHE A 261 10.03 12.50 23.15
C PHE A 261 9.19 13.78 23.03
N TYR A 262 7.92 13.63 22.68
CA TYR A 262 6.87 14.50 23.24
C TYR A 262 6.44 13.96 24.61
N SER A 263 7.32 14.09 25.60
CA SER A 263 6.90 14.24 27.00
C SER A 263 6.23 15.61 27.12
N GLY A 264 4.91 15.69 26.90
CA GLY A 264 4.22 16.98 27.04
C GLY A 264 2.74 17.08 26.66
N TRP A 265 2.13 16.07 26.04
CA TRP A 265 0.72 16.18 25.58
C TRP A 265 -0.30 15.42 26.43
N SER A 266 0.13 14.67 27.44
CA SER A 266 -0.75 13.98 28.41
C SER A 266 -1.14 14.83 29.63
N VAL A 267 -0.65 16.08 29.76
CA VAL A 267 -0.99 17.00 30.87
C VAL A 267 -1.99 18.09 30.45
N TRP A 268 -2.22 18.30 29.14
CA TRP A 268 -3.14 19.35 28.67
C TRP A 268 -4.59 18.88 28.45
N LEU A 269 -4.82 17.59 28.17
CA LEU A 269 -6.18 17.05 28.01
C LEU A 269 -6.88 16.69 29.34
N SER A 270 -6.16 16.73 30.46
CA SER A 270 -6.69 16.52 31.80
C SER A 270 -7.01 17.82 32.56
N ARG A 271 -6.76 19.00 31.96
CA ARG A 271 -7.03 20.31 32.59
C ARG A 271 -8.08 21.20 31.91
N VAL A 272 -8.75 20.73 30.85
CA VAL A 272 -9.82 21.48 30.15
C VAL A 272 -11.22 20.88 30.40
N ARG A 273 -11.39 20.00 31.40
CA ARG A 273 -12.70 19.47 31.84
C ARG A 273 -13.29 20.13 33.10
N SER A 274 -12.69 21.23 33.60
CA SER A 274 -13.26 22.00 34.71
C SER A 274 -13.19 23.51 34.46
N CYS A 275 -14.01 23.99 33.53
CA CYS A 275 -14.56 25.35 33.60
C CYS A 275 -16.01 25.26 33.13
N LYS A 276 -16.93 25.05 34.07
CA LYS A 276 -18.36 25.29 33.88
C LYS A 276 -18.54 26.79 33.65
N CYS A 277 -18.93 27.20 32.45
CA CYS A 277 -19.57 28.50 32.27
C CYS A 277 -21.04 28.36 32.64
N GLU A 278 -21.42 28.93 33.77
CA GLU A 278 -22.79 29.21 34.13
C GLU A 278 -23.30 30.35 33.24
N TRP A 279 -24.35 30.09 32.47
CA TRP A 279 -25.17 31.14 31.88
C TRP A 279 -26.25 31.50 32.91
N GLN A 280 -26.14 32.66 33.56
CA GLN A 280 -27.27 33.28 34.25
C GLN A 280 -27.90 34.32 33.32
N LEU A 281 -29.18 34.10 33.04
CA LEU A 281 -30.11 35.06 32.45
C LEU A 281 -30.56 36.05 33.54
N ALA A 282 -30.28 37.34 33.35
CA ALA A 282 -31.09 38.49 33.76
C ALA A 282 -30.53 39.75 33.09
#